data_AF-A0A4Y2EEC3-F1
#
_entry.id   AF-A0A4Y2EEC3-F1
#
_cell.length_a   1.000
_cell.length_b   1.000
_cell.length_c   1.000
_cell.angle_alpha   90.00
_cell.angle_beta   90.00
_cell.angle_gamma   90.00
#
_symmetry.space_group_name_H-M   'P 1'
#
loop_
_entity.id
_entity.type
_entity.pdbx_description
1 polymer ?
#
loop_
_entity_poly.entity_id
_entity_poly.type
_entity_poly.pdbx_seq_one_letter_code
_entity_poly.pdbx_strand_id
1 'polypeptide(L)'
;MTVQENIDLRKAIAELYKVWKFDVTAKTIRNCFKKGGFSNQTDDIDSDDEDVILAGLKEKWKTVEGNGRITDDVTLTDFLEVDAELLSASYPTDEEILNSLMDNNKGPESDSDSENEEEIQPKPHRTEMLQSFETIKRGSQMEENVPDSIFSSLLKCENFYVNLTSRNAKQCKITEFFKLNKRKYTLVHIIL
;
A
#
# COMPACT_ATOMS: atom_id res chain seq x y z
N MET A 1 -0.33 -19.05 28.20
CA MET A 1 0.95 -18.84 27.49
C MET A 1 0.61 -18.13 26.18
N THR A 2 0.72 -16.80 26.12
CA THR A 2 0.43 -16.05 24.89
C THR A 2 1.62 -16.24 23.95
N VAL A 3 1.46 -17.06 22.92
CA VAL A 3 2.42 -17.14 21.82
C VAL A 3 2.43 -15.76 21.16
N GLN A 4 3.54 -15.04 21.30
CA GLN A 4 3.77 -13.80 20.56
C GLN A 4 3.96 -14.22 19.10
N GLU A 5 2.97 -14.02 18.24
CA GLU A 5 3.17 -14.18 16.80
C GLU A 5 4.27 -13.19 16.36
N ASN A 6 5.39 -13.72 15.86
CA ASN A 6 6.40 -12.89 15.22
C ASN A 6 5.84 -12.38 13.89
N ILE A 7 5.81 -11.06 13.73
CA ILE A 7 5.47 -10.43 12.47
C ILE A 7 6.69 -10.55 11.57
N ASP A 8 6.58 -11.30 10.47
CA ASP A 8 7.59 -11.33 9.43
C ASP A 8 7.49 -10.11 8.49
N LEU A 9 8.53 -9.89 7.68
CA LEU A 9 8.62 -8.75 6.77
C LEU A 9 7.46 -8.72 5.77
N ARG A 10 7.04 -9.90 5.26
CA ARG A 10 5.96 -10.01 4.28
C ARG A 10 4.63 -9.60 4.88
N LYS A 11 4.34 -10.06 6.10
CA LYS A 11 3.17 -9.66 6.88
C LYS A 11 3.18 -8.16 7.16
N ALA A 12 4.33 -7.59 7.53
CA ALA A 12 4.46 -6.15 7.73
C ALA A 12 4.17 -5.33 6.46
N ILE A 13 4.70 -5.73 5.31
CA ILE A 13 4.45 -5.05 4.03
C ILE A 13 2.98 -5.15 3.63
N ALA A 14 2.36 -6.33 3.78
CA ALA A 14 0.95 -6.53 3.45
C ALA A 14 0.02 -5.65 4.31
N GLU A 15 0.29 -5.55 5.62
CA GLU A 15 -0.46 -4.67 6.53
C GLU A 15 -0.28 -3.19 6.17
N LEU A 16 0.94 -2.76 5.83
CA LEU A 16 1.19 -1.39 5.37
C LEU A 16 0.44 -1.07 4.08
N TYR A 17 0.48 -1.98 3.10
CA TYR A 17 -0.24 -1.83 1.85
C TYR A 17 -1.76 -1.71 2.08
N LYS A 18 -2.33 -2.55 2.95
CA LYS A 18 -3.73 -2.50 3.33
C LYS A 18 -4.13 -1.13 3.89
N VAL A 19 -3.40 -0.65 4.89
CA VAL A 19 -3.67 0.65 5.53
C VAL A 19 -3.55 1.78 4.51
N TRP A 20 -2.49 1.77 3.71
CA TRP A 20 -2.28 2.77 2.67
C TRP A 20 -3.40 2.77 1.62
N LYS A 21 -3.85 1.59 1.19
CA LYS A 21 -4.86 1.46 0.13
C LYS A 21 -6.27 1.81 0.59
N PHE A 22 -6.63 1.48 1.84
CA PHE A 22 -8.03 1.55 2.28
C PHE A 22 -8.31 2.58 3.36
N ASP A 23 -7.34 2.88 4.23
CA ASP A 23 -7.57 3.76 5.39
C ASP A 23 -6.99 5.17 5.16
N VAL A 24 -5.95 5.30 4.34
CA VAL A 24 -5.40 6.61 3.97
C VAL A 24 -6.31 7.29 2.95
N THR A 25 -6.94 8.38 3.38
CA THR A 25 -7.79 9.21 2.51
C THR A 25 -7.01 10.41 1.96
N ALA A 26 -7.45 10.97 0.83
CA ALA A 26 -6.91 12.23 0.30
C ALA A 26 -6.95 13.37 1.33
N LYS A 27 -7.97 13.39 2.21
CA LYS A 27 -8.08 14.33 3.32
C LYS A 27 -6.96 14.13 4.35
N THR A 28 -6.64 12.88 4.69
CA THR A 28 -5.53 12.54 5.59
C THR A 28 -4.21 13.04 5.00
N ILE A 29 -3.95 12.75 3.73
CA ILE A 29 -2.75 13.20 3.01
C ILE A 29 -2.66 14.74 3.03
N ARG A 30 -3.72 15.43 2.63
CA ARG A 30 -3.78 16.90 2.63
C ARG A 30 -3.50 17.48 4.02
N ASN A 31 -4.07 16.89 5.07
CA ASN A 31 -3.83 17.35 6.44
C ASN A 31 -2.37 17.15 6.88
N CYS A 32 -1.71 16.07 6.44
CA CYS A 32 -0.29 15.84 6.66
C CYS A 32 0.57 16.91 5.98
N PHE A 33 0.33 17.20 4.69
CA PHE A 33 1.02 18.26 3.95
C PHE A 33 0.82 19.64 4.60
N LYS A 34 -0.43 19.97 4.96
CA LYS A 34 -0.74 21.22 5.68
C LYS A 34 0.02 21.33 7.01
N LYS A 35 0.08 20.24 7.78
CA LYS A 35 0.83 20.20 9.05
C LYS A 35 2.35 20.30 8.84
N GLY A 36 2.84 19.84 7.69
CA GLY A 36 4.23 20.02 7.26
C GLY A 36 4.55 21.39 6.68
N GLY A 37 3.60 22.32 6.62
CA GLY A 37 3.80 23.67 6.06
C GLY A 37 3.54 23.80 4.57
N PHE A 38 3.16 22.72 3.89
CA PHE A 38 2.78 22.71 2.47
C PHE A 38 1.28 23.04 2.32
N SER A 39 0.89 24.24 2.71
CA SER A 39 -0.44 24.78 2.36
C SER A 39 -0.32 25.56 1.06
N ASN A 40 -1.26 25.35 0.13
CA ASN A 40 -1.37 26.11 -1.12
C ASN A 40 -1.56 27.61 -0.82
N GLN A 41 -0.48 28.32 -0.53
CA GLN A 41 -0.29 29.67 -1.04
C GLN A 41 0.53 29.49 -2.30
N THR A 42 -0.18 29.48 -3.42
CA THR A 42 0.42 29.65 -4.74
C THR A 42 -0.44 30.70 -5.41
N ASP A 43 0.12 31.89 -5.53
CA ASP A 43 -0.33 32.84 -6.54
C ASP A 43 -0.38 32.11 -7.89
N ASP A 44 -1.51 32.27 -8.57
CA ASP A 44 -1.91 31.84 -9.91
C ASP A 44 -0.80 31.32 -10.87
N ILE A 45 -0.48 30.03 -10.81
CA ILE A 45 0.00 29.29 -11.99
C ILE A 45 -0.66 27.91 -11.98
N ASP A 46 -1.99 27.88 -12.19
CA ASP A 46 -2.78 26.67 -12.46
C ASP A 46 -2.91 26.52 -13.98
N SER A 47 -1.78 26.27 -14.65
CA SER A 47 -1.72 26.06 -16.09
C SER A 47 -0.90 24.81 -16.36
N ASP A 48 -1.57 23.76 -16.82
CA ASP A 48 -0.97 22.53 -17.37
C ASP A 48 -0.37 22.76 -18.78
N ASP A 49 -0.24 24.02 -19.20
CA ASP A 49 0.40 24.38 -20.46
C ASP A 49 1.92 24.18 -20.32
N GLU A 50 2.45 23.20 -21.05
CA GLU A 50 3.87 22.84 -21.05
C GLU A 50 4.76 24.06 -21.36
N ASP A 51 4.30 25.00 -22.20
CA ASP A 51 5.06 26.20 -22.54
C ASP A 51 5.13 27.19 -21.36
N VAL A 52 4.04 27.30 -20.59
CA VAL A 52 3.98 28.14 -19.38
C VAL A 52 4.88 27.56 -18.28
N ILE A 53 4.84 26.24 -18.10
CA ILE A 53 5.69 25.53 -17.13
C ILE A 53 7.16 25.67 -17.51
N LEU A 54 7.50 25.48 -18.79
CA LEU A 54 8.87 25.59 -19.29
C LEU A 54 9.40 27.03 -19.16
N ALA A 55 8.56 28.04 -19.38
CA ALA A 55 8.93 29.45 -19.17
C ALA A 55 9.25 29.74 -17.70
N GLY A 56 8.42 29.28 -16.77
CA GLY A 56 8.66 29.41 -15.33
C GLY A 56 9.90 28.66 -14.86
N LEU A 57 10.19 27.49 -15.45
CA LEU A 57 11.38 26.71 -15.15
C LEU A 57 12.66 27.40 -15.62
N LYS A 58 12.66 27.99 -16.82
CA LYS A 58 13.78 28.78 -17.37
C LYS A 58 14.12 29.98 -16.49
N GLU A 59 13.12 30.65 -15.93
CA GLU A 59 13.31 31.77 -15.00
C GLU A 59 13.98 31.32 -13.70
N LYS A 60 13.49 30.22 -13.12
CA LYS A 60 14.08 29.62 -11.91
C LYS A 60 15.51 29.12 -12.16
N TRP A 61 15.78 28.53 -13.32
CA TRP A 61 17.11 28.08 -13.71
C TRP A 61 18.14 29.21 -13.69
N LYS A 62 17.84 30.35 -14.32
CA LYS A 62 18.72 31.55 -14.31
C LYS A 62 19.02 32.05 -12.90
N THR A 63 18.06 31.92 -11.99
CA THR A 63 18.24 32.30 -10.58
C THR A 63 19.24 31.38 -9.89
N VAL A 64 19.21 30.07 -10.17
CA VAL A 64 20.16 29.11 -9.59
C VAL A 64 21.54 29.24 -10.22
N GLU A 65 21.61 29.48 -11.53
CA GLU A 65 22.83 29.77 -12.29
C GLU A 65 23.55 31.01 -11.73
N GLY A 66 22.81 32.12 -11.53
CA GLY A 66 23.35 33.34 -10.94
C GLY A 66 23.81 33.21 -9.48
N ASN A 67 23.40 32.15 -8.77
CA ASN A 67 23.85 31.85 -7.41
C ASN A 67 25.13 31.00 -7.37
N GLY A 68 25.71 30.63 -8.51
CA GLY A 68 26.94 29.84 -8.62
C GLY A 68 26.81 28.41 -8.08
N ARG A 69 25.58 27.88 -8.00
CA ARG A 69 25.30 26.51 -7.52
C ARG A 69 25.32 25.47 -8.64
N ILE A 70 25.31 25.92 -9.89
CA ILE A 70 25.40 25.10 -11.10
C ILE A 70 26.76 25.37 -11.71
N THR A 71 27.41 24.31 -12.21
CA THR A 71 28.68 24.43 -12.92
C THR A 71 28.42 24.90 -14.35
N ASP A 72 29.31 25.74 -14.90
CA ASP A 72 29.11 26.42 -16.21
C ASP A 72 28.93 25.44 -17.40
N ASP A 73 29.22 24.16 -17.21
CA ASP A 73 29.10 23.09 -18.19
C ASP A 73 27.73 22.37 -18.19
N VAL A 74 26.87 22.63 -17.22
CA VAL A 74 25.56 21.98 -17.10
C VAL A 74 24.45 22.93 -17.55
N THR A 75 23.70 22.51 -18.56
CA THR A 75 22.54 23.23 -19.09
C THR A 75 21.23 22.72 -18.49
N LEU A 76 20.15 23.49 -18.64
CA LEU A 76 18.80 23.06 -18.25
C LEU A 76 18.38 21.80 -19.00
N THR A 77 18.80 21.65 -20.27
CA THR A 77 18.48 20.48 -21.09
C THR A 77 19.12 19.22 -20.54
N ASP A 78 20.36 19.29 -20.08
CA ASP A 78 21.06 18.14 -19.48
C ASP A 78 20.33 17.60 -18.24
N PHE A 79 19.65 18.47 -17.49
CA PHE A 79 18.83 18.07 -16.36
C PHE A 79 17.49 17.46 -16.78
N LEU A 80 16.87 17.98 -17.84
CA LEU A 80 15.59 17.50 -18.35
C LEU A 80 15.73 16.14 -19.07
N GLU A 81 16.86 15.91 -19.71
CA GLU A 81 17.11 14.72 -20.53
C GLU A 81 17.99 13.68 -19.83
N VAL A 82 18.19 13.81 -18.50
CA VAL A 82 19.06 12.91 -17.73
C VAL A 82 18.69 11.43 -17.88
N ASP A 83 17.40 11.13 -18.06
CA ASP A 83 16.88 9.77 -18.22
C ASP A 83 16.69 9.36 -19.69
N ALA A 84 16.98 10.24 -20.66
CA ALA A 84 16.80 9.94 -22.08
C ALA A 84 17.74 8.83 -22.57
N GLU A 85 18.92 8.71 -21.95
CA GLU A 85 19.91 7.65 -22.25
C GLU A 85 19.80 6.44 -21.29
N LEU A 86 18.83 6.45 -20.38
CA LEU A 86 18.64 5.35 -19.43
C LEU A 86 18.14 4.12 -20.18
N LEU A 87 19.00 3.10 -20.29
CA LEU A 87 18.62 1.79 -20.83
C LEU A 87 17.62 1.14 -19.87
N SER A 88 16.32 1.27 -20.17
CA SER A 88 15.28 0.50 -19.50
C SER A 88 15.28 -0.94 -20.01
N ALA A 89 15.03 -1.90 -19.12
CA ALA A 89 14.83 -3.29 -19.53
C ALA A 89 13.63 -3.34 -20.48
N SER A 90 13.74 -4.10 -21.58
CA SER A 90 12.64 -4.29 -22.50
C SER A 90 11.45 -4.92 -21.79
N TYR A 91 10.27 -4.31 -21.92
CA TYR A 91 9.04 -4.95 -21.50
C TYR A 91 8.73 -6.14 -22.42
N PRO A 92 8.23 -7.27 -21.88
CA PRO A 92 7.73 -8.34 -22.72
C PRO A 92 6.60 -7.82 -23.60
N THR A 93 6.65 -8.20 -24.87
CA THR A 93 5.60 -7.88 -25.85
C THR A 93 4.33 -8.68 -25.55
N ASP A 94 3.17 -8.18 -25.99
CA ASP A 94 1.88 -8.86 -25.81
C ASP A 94 1.90 -10.30 -26.34
N GLU A 95 2.66 -10.56 -27.40
CA GLU A 95 2.86 -11.89 -27.99
C GLU A 95 3.65 -12.83 -27.06
N GLU A 96 4.69 -12.33 -26.39
CA GLU A 96 5.47 -13.08 -25.40
C GLU A 96 4.62 -13.40 -24.16
N ILE A 97 3.74 -12.48 -23.75
CA ILE A 97 2.81 -12.67 -22.64
C ILE A 97 1.76 -13.73 -23.01
N LEU A 98 1.14 -13.64 -24.20
CA LEU A 98 0.12 -14.59 -24.64
C LEU A 98 0.67 -16.01 -24.84
N ASN A 99 1.90 -16.15 -25.35
CA ASN A 99 2.54 -17.46 -25.51
C ASN A 99 2.81 -18.14 -24.17
N SER A 100 3.13 -17.39 -23.11
CA SER A 100 3.29 -17.95 -21.75
C SER A 100 1.99 -18.51 -21.13
N LEU A 101 0.82 -18.12 -21.66
CA LEU A 101 -0.49 -18.54 -21.13
C LEU A 101 -1.04 -19.80 -21.83
N MET A 102 -0.60 -20.09 -23.06
CA MET A 102 -1.13 -21.22 -23.84
C MET A 102 -0.56 -22.58 -23.44
N ASP A 103 0.57 -22.63 -22.74
CA ASP A 103 1.22 -23.90 -22.35
C ASP A 103 0.54 -24.62 -21.17
N ASN A 104 -0.44 -24.01 -20.49
CA ASN A 104 -0.89 -24.46 -19.15
C ASN A 104 -2.37 -24.87 -19.01
N ASN A 105 -3.18 -25.01 -20.06
CA ASN A 105 -4.61 -25.32 -19.88
C ASN A 105 -5.14 -26.50 -20.70
N LYS A 106 -5.30 -27.65 -20.03
CA LYS A 106 -6.21 -28.73 -20.43
C LYS A 106 -6.87 -29.34 -19.19
N GLY A 107 -8.10 -28.95 -18.89
CA GLY A 107 -8.91 -29.53 -17.82
C GLY A 107 -10.41 -29.30 -18.05
N PRO A 108 -11.30 -30.28 -17.81
CA PRO A 108 -12.70 -30.20 -18.18
C PRO A 108 -13.59 -29.64 -17.06
N GLU A 109 -14.67 -28.99 -17.48
CA GLU A 109 -15.76 -28.46 -16.65
C GLU A 109 -16.62 -29.59 -16.05
N SER A 110 -17.21 -29.34 -14.88
CA SER A 110 -18.42 -30.04 -14.45
C SER A 110 -19.27 -29.16 -13.53
N ASP A 111 -20.48 -28.84 -14.00
CA ASP A 111 -21.60 -28.27 -13.26
C ASP A 111 -22.23 -29.29 -12.31
N SER A 112 -22.72 -28.80 -11.16
CA SER A 112 -23.81 -29.43 -10.41
C SER A 112 -24.27 -28.47 -9.29
N ASP A 113 -25.28 -27.66 -9.60
CA ASP A 113 -26.00 -26.85 -8.61
C ASP A 113 -27.04 -27.68 -7.85
N SER A 114 -27.01 -27.60 -6.52
CA SER A 114 -28.02 -28.21 -5.64
C SER A 114 -28.43 -27.16 -4.61
N GLU A 115 -29.63 -26.61 -4.78
CA GLU A 115 -30.27 -25.75 -3.79
C GLU A 115 -30.62 -26.57 -2.55
N ASN A 116 -30.06 -26.21 -1.40
CA ASN A 116 -30.52 -26.67 -0.08
C ASN A 116 -30.97 -25.45 0.73
N GLU A 117 -32.13 -25.56 1.35
CA GLU A 117 -32.72 -24.56 2.25
C GLU A 117 -31.74 -24.19 3.39
N GLU A 118 -31.41 -22.90 3.49
CA GLU A 118 -30.43 -22.40 4.46
C GLU A 118 -30.92 -22.52 5.91
N GLU A 119 -30.43 -23.53 6.62
CA GLU A 119 -30.35 -23.50 8.07
C GLU A 119 -29.49 -22.30 8.49
N ILE A 120 -30.05 -21.36 9.24
CA ILE A 120 -29.36 -20.14 9.68
C ILE A 120 -28.18 -20.54 10.57
N GLN A 121 -26.98 -20.56 10.01
CA GLN A 121 -25.77 -20.83 10.77
C GLN A 121 -25.53 -19.72 11.81
N PRO A 122 -25.07 -20.08 13.03
CA PRO A 122 -24.76 -19.09 14.05
C PRO A 122 -23.65 -18.16 13.56
N LYS A 123 -23.73 -16.88 13.92
CA LYS A 123 -22.74 -15.87 13.55
C LYS A 123 -21.34 -16.28 14.07
N PRO A 124 -20.33 -16.41 13.19
CA PRO A 124 -18.98 -16.78 13.61
C PRO A 124 -18.37 -15.76 14.57
N HIS A 125 -17.49 -16.23 15.47
CA HIS A 125 -16.79 -15.34 16.41
C HIS A 125 -15.74 -14.47 15.67
N ARG A 126 -15.36 -13.31 16.23
CA ARG A 126 -14.38 -12.41 15.60
C ARG A 126 -13.06 -13.10 15.27
N THR A 127 -12.54 -13.88 16.22
CA THR A 127 -11.27 -14.60 16.04
C THR A 127 -11.37 -15.65 14.94
N GLU A 128 -12.51 -16.35 14.86
CA GLU A 128 -12.78 -17.36 13.85
C GLU A 128 -12.81 -16.73 12.45
N MET A 129 -13.54 -15.62 12.27
CA MET A 129 -13.55 -14.88 11.01
C MET A 129 -12.15 -14.45 10.57
N LEU A 130 -11.36 -13.89 11.48
CA LEU A 130 -9.99 -13.47 11.18
C LEU A 130 -9.09 -14.65 10.82
N GLN A 131 -9.22 -15.78 11.52
CA GLN A 131 -8.50 -17.01 11.18
C GLN A 131 -8.91 -17.56 9.81
N SER A 132 -10.18 -17.46 9.43
CA SER A 132 -10.64 -17.82 8.08
C SER A 132 -9.99 -16.95 7.02
N PHE A 133 -9.94 -15.63 7.21
CA PHE A 133 -9.23 -14.73 6.29
C PHE A 133 -7.74 -15.05 6.18
N GLU A 134 -7.07 -15.33 7.29
CA GLU A 134 -5.66 -15.75 7.30
C GLU A 134 -5.45 -17.09 6.60
N THR A 135 -6.38 -18.03 6.77
CA THR A 135 -6.33 -19.35 6.12
C THR A 135 -6.48 -19.21 4.61
N ILE A 136 -7.48 -18.46 4.15
CA ILE A 136 -7.71 -18.20 2.72
C ILE A 136 -6.51 -17.47 2.11
N LYS A 137 -6.01 -16.40 2.77
CA LYS A 137 -4.82 -15.67 2.32
C LYS A 137 -3.62 -16.60 2.14
N ARG A 138 -3.36 -17.47 3.12
CA ARG A 138 -2.24 -18.41 3.06
C ARG A 138 -2.40 -19.42 1.92
N GLY A 139 -3.61 -19.96 1.74
CA GLY A 139 -3.92 -20.88 0.64
C GLY A 139 -3.71 -20.21 -0.71
N SER A 140 -4.32 -19.03 -0.94
CA SER A 140 -4.17 -18.27 -2.18
C SER A 140 -2.71 -17.89 -2.48
N GLN A 141 -1.88 -17.72 -1.46
CA GLN A 141 -0.45 -17.41 -1.63
C GLN A 141 0.41 -18.63 -2.01
N MET A 142 -0.10 -19.85 -1.83
CA MET A 142 0.58 -21.09 -2.22
C MET A 142 0.26 -21.50 -3.66
N GLU A 143 -0.83 -20.96 -4.22
CA GLU A 143 -1.25 -21.21 -5.60
C GLU A 143 -0.49 -20.32 -6.58
N GLU A 144 -0.13 -20.89 -7.74
CA GLU A 144 0.49 -20.15 -8.83
C GLU A 144 -0.58 -19.41 -9.65
N ASN A 145 -0.22 -18.25 -10.23
CA ASN A 145 -1.08 -17.47 -11.12
C ASN A 145 -2.38 -16.91 -10.49
N VAL A 146 -2.45 -16.74 -9.17
CA VAL A 146 -3.61 -16.07 -8.53
C VAL A 146 -3.62 -14.58 -8.92
N PRO A 147 -4.69 -14.08 -9.57
CA PRO A 147 -4.76 -12.68 -9.97
C PRO A 147 -4.77 -11.73 -8.78
N ASP A 148 -4.09 -10.58 -8.91
CA ASP A 148 -4.06 -9.52 -7.88
C ASP A 148 -5.46 -9.03 -7.47
N SER A 149 -6.44 -9.12 -8.38
CA SER A 149 -7.83 -8.77 -8.12
C SER A 149 -8.46 -9.62 -7.00
N ILE A 150 -8.08 -10.89 -6.89
CA ILE A 150 -8.53 -11.81 -5.84
C ILE A 150 -7.97 -11.36 -4.50
N PHE A 151 -6.66 -11.10 -4.42
CA PHE A 151 -6.01 -10.60 -3.20
C PHE A 151 -6.59 -9.25 -2.76
N SER A 152 -6.75 -8.32 -3.71
CA SER A 152 -7.36 -7.01 -3.45
C SER A 152 -8.78 -7.14 -2.91
N SER A 153 -9.60 -8.04 -3.49
CA SER A 153 -10.97 -8.26 -3.03
C SER A 153 -11.01 -8.89 -1.64
N LEU A 154 -10.17 -9.89 -1.38
CA LEU A 154 -10.05 -10.51 -0.06
C LEU A 154 -9.63 -9.50 1.00
N LEU A 155 -8.68 -8.62 0.67
CA LEU A 155 -8.18 -7.57 1.56
C LEU A 155 -9.25 -6.50 1.84
N LYS A 156 -10.08 -6.16 0.84
CA LYS A 156 -11.25 -5.27 1.02
C LYS A 156 -12.27 -5.88 1.99
N CYS A 157 -12.61 -7.16 1.82
CA CYS A 157 -13.55 -7.86 2.69
C CYS A 157 -13.04 -7.92 4.13
N GLU A 158 -11.77 -8.25 4.31
CA GLU A 158 -11.14 -8.26 5.63
C GLU A 158 -11.13 -6.86 6.26
N ASN A 159 -10.77 -5.81 5.49
CA ASN A 159 -10.75 -4.44 6.01
C ASN A 159 -12.14 -3.97 6.44
N PHE A 160 -13.16 -4.27 5.63
CA PHE A 160 -14.55 -4.00 5.97
C PHE A 160 -14.95 -4.65 7.30
N TYR A 161 -14.64 -5.94 7.48
CA TYR A 161 -14.93 -6.66 8.71
C TYR A 161 -14.18 -6.12 9.93
N VAL A 162 -12.89 -5.84 9.78
CA VAL A 162 -12.07 -5.24 10.85
C VAL A 162 -12.64 -3.88 11.25
N ASN A 163 -13.01 -3.04 10.29
CA ASN A 163 -13.60 -1.73 10.55
C ASN A 163 -14.96 -1.82 11.23
N LEU A 164 -15.82 -2.78 10.86
CA LEU A 164 -17.09 -3.04 11.56
C LEU A 164 -16.87 -3.38 13.04
N THR A 165 -15.87 -4.21 13.34
CA THR A 165 -15.58 -4.66 14.71
C THR A 165 -14.78 -3.63 15.53
N SER A 166 -14.13 -2.67 14.88
CA SER A 166 -13.23 -1.69 15.50
C SER A 166 -13.83 -0.31 15.68
N ARG A 167 -15.12 -0.09 15.37
CA ARG A 167 -15.80 1.23 15.42
C ARG A 167 -15.65 2.00 16.75
N ASN A 168 -15.32 1.31 17.85
CA ASN A 168 -15.13 1.92 19.17
C ASN A 168 -13.69 1.85 19.70
N ALA A 169 -12.74 1.34 18.92
CA ALA A 169 -11.34 1.25 19.33
C ALA A 169 -10.65 2.61 19.17
N LYS A 170 -10.14 3.17 20.27
CA LYS A 170 -9.32 4.39 20.22
C LYS A 170 -7.87 3.99 20.00
N GLN A 171 -7.22 4.60 19.01
CA GLN A 171 -5.77 4.47 18.85
C GLN A 171 -5.08 4.97 20.11
N CYS A 172 -4.34 4.08 20.78
CA CYS A 172 -3.54 4.43 21.96
C CYS A 172 -2.33 5.27 21.54
N LYS A 173 -1.93 6.23 22.38
CA LYS A 173 -0.69 6.97 22.17
C LYS A 173 0.50 6.01 22.27
N ILE A 174 1.56 6.24 21.48
CA ILE A 174 2.80 5.47 21.59
C ILE A 174 3.38 5.51 23.03
N THR A 175 3.10 6.57 23.77
CA THR A 175 3.45 6.69 25.19
C THR A 175 2.76 5.64 26.07
N GLU A 176 1.56 5.19 25.73
CA GLU A 176 0.86 4.09 26.42
C GLU A 176 1.56 2.75 26.19
N PHE A 177 2.10 2.51 24.99
CA PHE A 177 2.89 1.31 24.70
C PHE A 177 4.13 1.23 25.61
N PHE A 178 4.85 2.34 25.76
CA PHE A 178 6.01 2.39 26.66
C PHE A 178 5.62 2.20 28.14
N LYS A 179 4.46 2.72 28.57
CA LYS A 179 3.94 2.49 29.94
C LYS A 179 3.59 1.02 30.19
N LEU A 180 2.92 0.37 29.24
CA LEU A 180 2.52 -1.04 29.33
C LEU A 180 3.73 -1.98 29.34
N ASN A 181 4.75 -1.70 28.53
CA ASN A 181 5.98 -2.49 28.54
C ASN A 181 6.81 -2.29 29.80
N LYS A 182 6.90 -1.07 30.36
CA LYS A 182 7.55 -0.88 31.68
C LYS A 182 6.94 -1.79 32.75
N ARG A 183 5.60 -1.89 32.83
CA ARG A 183 4.91 -2.78 33.79
C ARG A 183 5.24 -4.26 33.60
N LYS A 184 5.43 -4.73 32.36
CA LYS A 184 5.83 -6.12 32.09
C LYS A 184 7.22 -6.43 32.65
N TYR A 185 8.17 -5.51 32.53
CA TYR A 185 9.52 -5.69 33.09
C TYR A 185 9.58 -5.50 34.62
N THR A 186 8.70 -4.67 35.20
CA THR A 186 8.59 -4.54 36.66
C THR A 186 7.97 -5.78 37.31
N LEU A 187 6.98 -6.45 36.67
CA LEU A 187 6.42 -7.70 37.20
C LEU A 187 7.44 -8.85 37.20
N VAL A 188 8.31 -8.93 36.19
CA VAL A 188 9.38 -9.94 36.13
C VAL A 188 10.42 -9.73 37.24
N HIS A 189 10.67 -8.50 37.66
CA HIS A 189 11.60 -8.19 38.76
C HIS A 189 11.00 -8.27 40.17
N ILE A 190 9.68 -8.45 40.33
CA ILE A 190 9.05 -8.64 41.64
C ILE A 190 8.79 -10.14 41.93
N ILE A 191 8.92 -11.01 40.93
CA ILE A 191 8.69 -12.46 41.03
C ILE A 191 10.02 -13.27 41.02
N LEU A 192 11.17 -12.60 41.03
CA LEU A 192 12.51 -13.17 41.25
C LEU A 192 13.06 -12.71 42.60
#